data_AF-A0A958H653-F1
#
_entry.id   AF-A0A958H653-F1
#
_cell.length_a   1.000
_cell.length_b   1.000
_cell.length_c   1.000
_cell.angle_alpha   90.00
_cell.angle_beta   90.00
_cell.angle_gamma   90.00
#
_symmetry.space_group_name_H-M   'P 1'
#
loop_
_entity.id
_entity.type
_entity.pdbx_description
1 polymer ?
#
loop_
_entity_poly.entity_id
_entity_poly.type
_entity_poly.pdbx_seq_one_letter_code
_entity_poly.pdbx_strand_id
1 'polypeptide(L)'
;GLIAFDLKTNHPDVSARFVLNLPITGIPGERDSAILQTVINNQEGFIRYLLLLLGDDTAQGLEGGGAAGWAKWLARLAAGEDIPLLEELTRTFSRHPERLSEVSRLVRDLSKGAENAVVPDEFLGMWSVFESAIGERDA
;
A
#
# COMPACT_ATOMS: atom_id res chain seq x y z
N GLY A 1 20.57 -0.53 -3.91
CA GLY A 1 20.07 -1.89 -3.67
C GLY A 1 20.87 -2.52 -2.57
N LEU A 2 20.19 -3.20 -1.65
CA LEU A 2 20.83 -3.77 -0.46
C LEU A 2 21.49 -5.10 -0.82
N ILE A 3 22.81 -5.19 -0.62
CA ILE A 3 23.58 -6.41 -0.77
C ILE A 3 24.22 -6.74 0.57
N ALA A 4 23.97 -7.95 1.07
CA ALA A 4 24.56 -8.46 2.30
C ALA A 4 25.86 -9.22 1.99
N PHE A 5 26.89 -8.93 2.76
CA PHE A 5 28.19 -9.59 2.69
C PHE A 5 28.48 -10.33 3.98
N ASP A 6 29.05 -11.54 3.87
CA ASP A 6 29.61 -12.31 4.97
C ASP A 6 31.07 -12.61 4.61
N LEU A 7 32.00 -11.99 5.34
CA LEU A 7 33.44 -12.17 5.17
C LEU A 7 33.95 -13.13 6.23
N LYS A 8 34.56 -14.23 5.78
CA LYS A 8 35.28 -15.18 6.63
C LYS A 8 36.77 -15.02 6.40
N THR A 9 37.54 -15.01 7.47
CA THR A 9 39.00 -15.02 7.37
C THR A 9 39.53 -16.44 7.59
N ASN A 10 40.84 -16.64 7.37
CA ASN A 10 41.51 -17.89 7.71
C ASN A 10 41.66 -18.09 9.23
N HIS A 11 41.36 -17.06 10.05
CA HIS A 11 41.25 -17.19 11.49
C HIS A 11 39.79 -17.54 11.86
N PRO A 12 39.55 -18.63 12.62
CA PRO A 12 38.22 -19.14 12.87
C PRO A 12 37.30 -18.16 13.63
N ASP A 13 37.88 -17.25 14.42
CA ASP A 13 37.14 -16.31 15.27
C ASP A 13 37.01 -14.90 14.68
N VAL A 14 37.49 -14.69 13.45
CA VAL A 14 37.44 -13.38 12.79
C VAL A 14 36.54 -13.46 11.56
N SER A 15 35.38 -12.82 11.66
CA SER A 15 34.42 -12.64 10.58
C SER A 15 33.79 -11.25 10.62
N ALA A 16 33.24 -10.80 9.49
CA ALA A 16 32.50 -9.56 9.40
C ALA A 16 31.24 -9.76 8.57
N ARG A 17 30.11 -9.24 9.06
CA ARG A 17 28.85 -9.20 8.32
C ARG A 17 28.35 -7.76 8.22
N PHE A 18 28.05 -7.32 7.01
CA PHE A 18 27.56 -5.97 6.77
C PHE A 18 26.66 -5.93 5.53
N VAL A 19 25.88 -4.86 5.42
CA VAL A 19 25.01 -4.61 4.27
C VAL A 19 25.45 -3.30 3.63
N LEU A 20 25.60 -3.30 2.30
CA LEU A 20 25.86 -2.10 1.53
C LEU A 20 24.64 -1.74 0.69
N ASN A 21 24.28 -0.46 0.66
CA ASN A 21 23.33 0.08 -0.30
C ASN A 21 24.09 0.49 -1.57
N LEU A 22 24.29 -0.46 -2.49
CA LEU A 22 25.06 -0.24 -3.71
C LEU A 22 24.16 0.27 -4.84
N PRO A 23 24.65 1.19 -5.70
CA PRO A 23 23.89 1.60 -6.89
C PRO A 23 23.65 0.37 -7.78
N ILE A 24 22.40 0.17 -8.22
CA ILE A 24 22.05 -0.88 -9.17
C ILE A 24 21.66 -0.18 -10.47
N THR A 25 22.30 -0.57 -11.57
CA THR A 25 21.99 -0.09 -12.93
C THR A 25 21.15 -1.13 -13.68
N GLY A 26 20.35 -0.69 -14.65
CA GLY A 26 19.58 -1.61 -15.51
C GLY A 26 18.34 -2.23 -14.85
N ILE A 27 17.83 -1.64 -13.77
CA ILE A 27 16.55 -2.06 -13.21
C ILE A 27 15.42 -1.68 -14.19
N PRO A 28 14.52 -2.62 -14.55
CA PRO A 28 13.34 -2.30 -15.35
C PRO A 28 12.48 -1.23 -14.66
N GLY A 29 12.02 -0.23 -15.42
CA GLY A 29 11.20 0.86 -14.87
C GLY A 29 9.90 0.38 -14.21
N GLU A 30 9.43 -0.81 -14.56
CA GLU A 30 8.20 -1.42 -14.06
C GLU A 30 8.41 -2.36 -12.87
N ARG A 31 9.63 -2.44 -12.32
CA ARG A 31 9.95 -3.37 -11.23
C ARG A 31 9.03 -3.21 -10.02
N ASP A 32 8.75 -1.97 -9.61
CA ASP A 32 7.93 -1.71 -8.43
C ASP A 32 6.48 -2.16 -8.64
N SER A 33 5.91 -1.90 -9.83
CA SER A 33 4.58 -2.38 -10.22
C SER A 33 4.53 -3.91 -10.28
N ALA A 34 5.55 -4.55 -10.83
CA ALA A 34 5.64 -6.02 -10.88
C ALA A 34 5.74 -6.66 -9.48
N ILE A 35 6.48 -6.04 -8.57
CA ILE A 35 6.54 -6.47 -7.15
C ILE A 35 5.16 -6.32 -6.51
N LEU A 36 4.51 -5.16 -6.67
CA LEU A 36 3.18 -4.91 -6.12
C LEU A 36 2.16 -5.93 -6.63
N GLN A 37 2.15 -6.24 -7.93
CA GLN A 37 1.26 -7.23 -8.53
C GLN A 37 1.54 -8.66 -8.04
N THR A 38 2.79 -8.97 -7.72
CA THR A 38 3.15 -10.28 -7.15
C THR A 38 2.57 -10.45 -5.75
N VAL A 39 2.58 -9.38 -4.94
CA VAL A 39 2.09 -9.37 -3.56
C VAL A 39 0.56 -9.21 -3.51
N ILE A 40 0.03 -8.34 -4.35
CA ILE A 40 -1.39 -7.98 -4.46
C ILE A 40 -1.90 -8.57 -5.77
N ASN A 41 -2.24 -9.85 -5.74
CA ASN A 41 -2.61 -10.61 -6.93
C ASN A 41 -4.12 -10.94 -7.00
N ASN A 42 -4.92 -10.41 -6.07
CA ASN A 42 -6.36 -10.64 -6.01
C ASN A 42 -7.07 -9.46 -5.34
N GLN A 43 -8.40 -9.44 -5.48
CA GLN A 43 -9.28 -8.40 -4.95
C GLN A 43 -9.18 -8.27 -3.42
N GLU A 44 -9.07 -9.39 -2.68
CA GLU A 44 -8.95 -9.35 -1.22
C GLU A 44 -7.65 -8.66 -0.77
N GLY A 45 -6.54 -8.94 -1.45
CA GLY A 45 -5.25 -8.29 -1.23
C GLY A 45 -5.32 -6.80 -1.57
N PHE A 46 -6.00 -6.44 -2.66
CA PHE A 46 -6.20 -5.04 -3.04
C PHE A 46 -6.95 -4.29 -1.95
N ILE A 47 -8.09 -4.83 -1.50
CA ILE A 47 -8.91 -4.23 -0.45
C ILE A 47 -8.07 -4.10 0.83
N ARG A 48 -7.42 -5.17 1.31
CA ARG A 48 -6.54 -5.10 2.50
C ARG A 48 -5.49 -3.99 2.41
N TYR A 49 -4.83 -3.86 1.26
CA TYR A 49 -3.78 -2.86 1.08
C TYR A 49 -4.33 -1.44 0.95
N LEU A 50 -5.43 -1.25 0.21
CA LEU A 50 -6.16 0.02 0.16
C LEU A 50 -6.50 0.51 1.57
N LEU A 51 -6.97 -0.39 2.40
CA LEU A 51 -7.40 -0.06 3.75
C LEU A 51 -6.22 0.23 4.68
N LEU A 52 -5.06 -0.38 4.45
CA LEU A 52 -3.81 0.01 5.11
C LEU A 52 -3.41 1.45 4.75
N LEU A 53 -3.60 1.86 3.50
CA LEU A 53 -3.30 3.24 3.05
C LEU A 53 -4.28 4.26 3.62
N LEU A 54 -5.55 3.88 3.78
CA LEU A 54 -6.59 4.74 4.37
C LEU A 54 -6.54 4.77 5.90
N GLY A 55 -6.00 3.72 6.50
CA GLY A 55 -5.82 3.60 7.94
C GLY A 55 -5.08 4.80 8.51
N ASP A 56 -5.71 5.44 9.48
CA ASP A 56 -5.13 6.58 10.15
C ASP A 56 -4.23 6.14 11.31
N ASP A 57 -2.99 6.62 11.33
CA ASP A 57 -2.12 6.55 12.51
C ASP A 57 -2.72 7.37 13.68
N THR A 58 -3.68 8.26 13.39
CA THR A 58 -4.48 8.98 14.38
C THR A 58 -5.86 8.36 14.58
N ALA A 59 -5.91 7.14 15.12
CA ALA A 59 -7.15 6.62 15.73
C ALA A 59 -7.50 7.39 17.03
N GLN A 60 -7.78 8.69 16.93
CA GLN A 60 -8.36 9.50 18.00
C GLN A 60 -9.90 9.50 17.97
N GLY A 61 -10.52 8.93 16.93
CA GLY A 61 -11.98 8.93 16.75
C GLY A 61 -12.73 7.69 17.28
N LEU A 62 -12.01 6.66 17.72
CA LEU A 62 -12.58 5.52 18.43
C LEU A 62 -11.87 5.45 19.78
N GLU A 63 -12.60 5.75 20.86
CA GLU A 63 -12.07 5.71 22.21
C GLU A 63 -11.28 4.41 22.46
N GLY A 64 -9.95 4.54 22.55
CA GLY A 64 -9.03 3.47 22.92
C GLY A 64 -8.05 3.03 21.82
N GLY A 65 -6.93 3.75 21.70
CA GLY A 65 -5.63 3.23 21.24
C GLY A 65 -5.44 2.97 19.74
N GLY A 66 -4.50 3.70 19.12
CA GLY A 66 -4.04 3.58 17.73
C GLY A 66 -3.91 2.15 17.18
N ALA A 67 -3.43 1.20 17.99
CA ALA A 67 -3.28 -0.20 17.58
C ALA A 67 -4.58 -1.02 17.68
N ALA A 68 -5.49 -0.67 18.59
CA ALA A 68 -6.73 -1.42 18.82
C ALA A 68 -7.82 -1.08 17.79
N GLY A 69 -7.85 0.17 17.31
CA GLY A 69 -8.72 0.57 16.19
C GLY A 69 -8.42 -0.23 14.93
N TRP A 70 -7.14 -0.23 14.50
CA TRP A 70 -6.64 -1.02 13.37
C TRP A 70 -6.90 -2.53 13.55
N ALA A 71 -6.61 -3.09 14.73
CA ALA A 71 -6.79 -4.53 14.98
C ALA A 71 -8.27 -4.94 14.94
N LYS A 72 -9.16 -4.11 15.50
CA LYS A 72 -10.62 -4.33 15.44
C LYS A 72 -11.13 -4.24 14.00
N TRP A 73 -10.54 -3.34 13.21
CA TRP A 73 -10.92 -3.09 11.84
C TRP A 73 -10.47 -4.21 10.90
N LEU A 74 -9.24 -4.71 11.05
CA LEU A 74 -8.78 -5.96 10.44
C LEU A 74 -9.63 -7.18 10.84
N ALA A 75 -10.07 -7.24 12.11
CA ALA A 75 -10.92 -8.32 12.58
C ALA A 75 -12.29 -8.31 11.89
N ARG A 76 -12.87 -7.13 11.64
CA ARG A 76 -14.13 -6.98 10.88
C ARG A 76 -13.96 -7.39 9.42
N LEU A 77 -12.86 -6.99 8.78
CA LEU A 77 -12.42 -7.48 7.47
C LEU A 77 -12.36 -9.01 7.42
N ALA A 78 -11.66 -9.62 8.37
CA ALA A 78 -11.49 -11.07 8.45
C ALA A 78 -12.80 -11.80 8.76
N ALA A 79 -13.75 -11.12 9.41
CA ALA A 79 -15.09 -11.61 9.68
C ALA A 79 -16.06 -11.41 8.49
N GLY A 80 -15.62 -10.78 7.40
CA GLY A 80 -16.45 -10.52 6.21
C GLY A 80 -17.55 -9.50 6.44
N GLU A 81 -17.39 -8.60 7.41
CA GLU A 81 -18.35 -7.51 7.64
C GLU A 81 -18.20 -6.44 6.56
N ASP A 82 -19.33 -5.80 6.20
CA ASP A 82 -19.35 -4.67 5.27
C ASP A 82 -18.55 -3.49 5.83
N ILE A 83 -17.59 -3.03 5.04
CA ILE A 83 -16.73 -1.90 5.38
C ILE A 83 -17.24 -0.67 4.63
N PRO A 84 -17.50 0.44 5.34
CA PRO A 84 -17.95 1.70 4.72
C PRO A 84 -16.76 2.40 4.02
N LEU A 85 -16.31 1.81 2.89
CA LEU A 85 -15.11 2.22 2.16
C LEU A 85 -15.26 3.63 1.59
N LEU A 86 -16.45 3.97 1.09
CA LEU A 86 -16.74 5.29 0.53
C LEU A 86 -16.60 6.39 1.59
N GLU A 87 -17.11 6.13 2.80
CA GLU A 87 -17.03 7.05 3.93
C GLU A 87 -15.58 7.24 4.37
N GLU A 88 -14.76 6.19 4.34
CA GLU A 88 -13.34 6.30 4.65
C GLU A 88 -12.60 7.13 3.59
N LEU A 89 -12.82 6.84 2.31
CA LEU A 89 -12.26 7.62 1.21
C LEU A 89 -12.67 9.10 1.28
N THR A 90 -13.93 9.38 1.57
CA THR A 90 -14.46 10.74 1.73
C THR A 90 -13.84 11.45 2.93
N ARG A 91 -13.69 10.74 4.06
CA ARG A 91 -13.04 11.27 5.25
C ARG A 91 -11.56 11.57 5.00
N THR A 92 -10.85 10.67 4.32
CA THR A 92 -9.45 10.86 3.94
C THR A 92 -9.31 12.02 2.97
N PHE A 93 -10.19 12.16 1.96
CA PHE A 93 -10.21 13.33 1.07
C PHE A 93 -10.38 14.65 1.84
N SER A 94 -11.25 14.65 2.84
CA SER A 94 -11.52 15.84 3.65
C SER A 94 -10.39 16.19 4.64
N ARG A 95 -9.74 15.20 5.26
CA ARG A 95 -8.79 15.42 6.37
C ARG A 95 -7.32 15.23 6.01
N HIS A 96 -7.04 14.24 5.16
CA HIS A 96 -5.70 13.78 4.78
C HIS A 96 -5.60 13.53 3.26
N PRO A 97 -5.93 14.54 2.43
CA PRO A 97 -5.97 14.45 0.98
C PRO A 97 -4.65 13.95 0.36
N GLU A 98 -3.51 14.25 0.98
CA GLU A 98 -2.19 13.78 0.58
C GLU A 98 -2.11 12.24 0.53
N ARG A 99 -2.87 11.55 1.39
CA ARG A 99 -2.89 10.07 1.42
C ARG A 99 -3.62 9.46 0.23
N LEU A 100 -4.51 10.21 -0.43
CA LEU A 100 -5.15 9.73 -1.66
C LEU A 100 -4.19 9.70 -2.85
N SER A 101 -3.04 10.38 -2.78
CA SER A 101 -1.98 10.24 -3.79
C SER A 101 -1.39 8.82 -3.80
N GLU A 102 -1.25 8.20 -2.62
CA GLU A 102 -0.80 6.81 -2.48
C GLU A 102 -1.85 5.82 -3.02
N VAL A 103 -3.13 6.10 -2.79
CA VAL A 103 -4.22 5.31 -3.38
C VAL A 103 -4.24 5.44 -4.91
N SER A 104 -4.05 6.65 -5.43
CA SER A 104 -3.94 6.90 -6.88
C SER A 104 -2.78 6.11 -7.50
N ARG A 105 -1.64 6.08 -6.80
CA ARG A 105 -0.47 5.30 -7.21
C ARG A 105 -0.77 3.80 -7.20
N LEU A 106 -1.39 3.29 -6.14
CA LEU A 106 -1.79 1.88 -6.03
C LEU A 106 -2.69 1.46 -7.21
N VAL A 107 -3.77 2.22 -7.46
CA VAL A 107 -4.71 1.92 -8.54
C VAL A 107 -3.98 1.87 -9.88
N ARG A 108 -3.20 2.90 -10.19
CA ARG A 108 -2.41 2.95 -11.42
C ARG A 108 -1.43 1.78 -11.56
N ASP A 109 -0.73 1.42 -10.50
CA ASP A 109 0.32 0.40 -10.54
C ASP A 109 -0.27 -1.02 -10.64
N LEU A 110 -1.49 -1.24 -10.13
CA LEU A 110 -2.23 -2.51 -10.26
C LEU A 110 -3.03 -2.61 -11.56
N SER A 111 -3.48 -1.49 -12.13
CA SER A 111 -4.17 -1.47 -13.43
C SER A 111 -3.23 -1.73 -14.61
N LYS A 112 -1.91 -1.62 -14.43
CA LYS A 112 -0.92 -1.83 -15.48
C LYS A 112 -0.46 -3.29 -15.55
N GLY A 113 -1.04 -4.09 -16.46
CA GLY A 113 -0.43 -5.38 -16.84
C GLY A 113 -0.88 -6.62 -16.09
N ALA A 114 -2.02 -6.58 -15.39
CA ALA A 114 -2.64 -7.78 -14.84
C ALA A 114 -3.58 -8.44 -15.86
N GLU A 115 -3.42 -9.74 -16.13
CA GLU A 115 -4.37 -10.54 -16.93
C GLU A 115 -5.72 -10.72 -16.21
N ASN A 116 -5.71 -10.64 -14.88
CA ASN A 116 -6.90 -10.66 -14.02
C ASN A 116 -7.09 -9.29 -13.39
N ALA A 117 -8.33 -8.76 -13.41
CA ALA A 117 -8.65 -7.50 -12.77
C ALA A 117 -8.50 -7.60 -11.24
N VAL A 118 -7.35 -7.17 -10.72
CA VAL A 118 -7.07 -7.09 -9.26
C VAL A 118 -7.91 -5.97 -8.63
N VAL A 119 -8.08 -4.88 -9.36
CA VAL A 119 -8.94 -3.76 -8.97
C VAL A 119 -10.32 -3.96 -9.60
N PRO A 120 -11.41 -4.04 -8.82
CA PRO A 120 -12.76 -4.19 -9.36
C PRO A 120 -13.20 -3.01 -10.22
N ASP A 121 -13.93 -3.27 -11.30
CA ASP A 121 -14.45 -2.23 -12.20
C ASP A 121 -15.42 -1.27 -11.47
N GLU A 122 -16.21 -1.79 -10.53
CA GLU A 122 -17.11 -0.98 -9.70
C GLU A 122 -16.31 0.00 -8.82
N PHE A 123 -15.15 -0.44 -8.33
CA PHE A 123 -14.24 0.43 -7.58
C PHE A 123 -13.66 1.51 -8.49
N LEU A 124 -13.21 1.17 -9.70
CA LEU A 124 -12.70 2.15 -10.67
C LEU A 124 -13.74 3.19 -11.05
N GLY A 125 -15.00 2.77 -11.24
CA GLY A 125 -16.12 3.67 -11.48
C GLY A 125 -16.30 4.69 -10.36
N MET A 126 -16.32 4.23 -9.10
CA MET A 126 -16.37 5.10 -7.92
C MET A 126 -15.12 6.00 -7.81
N TRP A 127 -13.93 5.43 -8.06
CA TRP A 127 -12.64 6.10 -7.91
C TRP A 127 -12.48 7.31 -8.84
N SER A 128 -13.03 7.24 -10.06
CA SER A 128 -13.00 8.33 -11.04
C SER A 128 -13.55 9.67 -10.51
N VAL A 129 -14.52 9.61 -9.57
CA VAL A 129 -15.08 10.78 -8.90
C VAL A 129 -14.03 11.44 -8.00
N PHE A 130 -13.26 10.64 -7.26
CA PHE A 130 -12.17 11.13 -6.42
C PHE A 130 -11.02 11.68 -7.26
N GLU A 131 -10.64 11.03 -8.36
CA GLU A 131 -9.59 11.54 -9.25
C GLU A 131 -9.94 12.91 -9.82
N SER A 132 -11.20 13.11 -10.23
CA SER A 132 -11.68 14.40 -10.72
C SER A 132 -11.61 15.46 -9.62
N ALA A 133 -12.08 15.14 -8.42
CA ALA A 133 -12.07 16.05 -7.27
C ALA A 133 -10.64 16.42 -6.80
N ILE A 134 -9.69 15.48 -6.88
CA ILE A 134 -8.27 15.73 -6.58
C ILE A 134 -7.69 16.67 -7.64
N GLY A 135 -7.95 16.40 -8.93
CA GLY A 135 -7.47 17.22 -10.04
C GLY A 135 -7.96 18.67 -9.99
N GLU A 136 -9.22 18.90 -9.62
CA GLU A 136 -9.78 20.26 -9.43
C GLU A 136 -9.13 21.02 -8.27
N ARG A 137 -8.66 20.31 -7.25
CA ARG A 137 -8.08 20.91 -6.05
C ARG A 137 -6.62 21.32 -6.23
N ASP A 138 -5.89 20.57 -7.04
CA ASP A 138 -4.47 20.79 -7.31
C ASP A 138 -4.23 21.73 -8.51
N ALA A 139 -5.30 22.16 -9.19
CA ALA A 139 -5.29 23.12 -10.30
C ALA A 139 -5.29 24.59 -9.83
#